data_AF-J3JGS1-F1
#
_entry.id   AF-J3JGS1-F1
#
_cell.length_a   1.000
_cell.length_b   1.000
_cell.length_c   1.000
_cell.angle_alpha   90.00
_cell.angle_beta   90.00
_cell.angle_gamma   90.00
#
_symmetry.space_group_name_H-M   'P 1'
#
loop_
_entity.id
_entity.type
_entity.pdbx_description
1 polymer ?
#
loop_
_entity_poly.entity_id
_entity_poly.type
_entity_poly.pdbx_seq_one_letter_code
_entity_poly.pdbx_strand_id
1 'polypeptide(L)'
;MTDTELYDVLVVGGGVSGLTASVFTARAGLTTVVVNDGESILRRNAHLENFPGFPAGVNSNLFTEMLEAQSTRNGADHLTGRVTAVRPAEADADDEVDGDDDARFVAELDETEDEETADDETTELRARYVVAASWSDVGYLDELDVDVRDAGSKRYVDEDGLGRTNVDGLYAAGRLSERYHQAIVSAGHGAEVAITLIHDSEIPYYHDWVAPAGYFSDRGREVPPGCEEISESERRVREQESMAAMQEYFAEPHPDRQRTHPSLVGDELGRLPDDE
;
A
#
# COMPACT_ATOMS: atom_id res chain seq x y z
N MET A 1 -29.28 0.75 -4.69
CA MET A 1 -28.11 1.59 -4.40
C MET A 1 -27.31 0.79 -3.41
N THR A 2 -26.31 0.09 -3.92
CA THR A 2 -25.29 -0.59 -3.12
C THR A 2 -24.58 0.52 -2.35
N ASP A 3 -24.61 0.46 -1.02
CA ASP A 3 -23.91 1.40 -0.14
C ASP A 3 -22.42 1.36 -0.54
N THR A 4 -21.93 2.38 -1.24
CA THR A 4 -20.55 2.42 -1.71
C THR A 4 -19.70 3.00 -0.59
N GLU A 5 -18.85 2.19 0.01
CA GLU A 5 -18.04 2.61 1.16
C GLU A 5 -17.05 3.71 0.74
N LEU A 6 -17.06 4.81 1.49
CA LEU A 6 -16.13 5.93 1.32
C LEU A 6 -14.87 5.69 2.14
N TYR A 7 -13.74 5.59 1.46
CA TYR A 7 -12.41 5.56 2.08
C TYR A 7 -11.78 6.95 2.08
N ASP A 8 -11.01 7.29 3.10
CA ASP A 8 -10.15 8.45 3.05
C ASP A 8 -9.05 8.23 1.99
N VAL A 9 -8.46 7.03 1.95
CA VAL A 9 -7.34 6.70 1.04
C VAL A 9 -7.57 5.39 0.31
N LEU A 10 -7.57 5.44 -1.02
CA LEU A 10 -7.43 4.28 -1.89
C LEU A 10 -5.98 4.14 -2.34
N VAL A 11 -5.34 3.02 -2.02
CA VAL A 11 -4.02 2.64 -2.52
C VAL A 11 -4.17 1.64 -3.65
N VAL A 12 -3.76 2.02 -4.86
CA VAL A 12 -3.82 1.15 -6.04
C VAL A 12 -2.49 0.42 -6.22
N GLY A 13 -2.45 -0.86 -5.83
CA GLY A 13 -1.31 -1.76 -5.95
C GLY A 13 -0.70 -2.19 -4.61
N GLY A 14 -0.82 -3.47 -4.27
CA GLY A 14 -0.25 -4.10 -3.06
C GLY A 14 1.23 -4.48 -3.18
N GLY A 15 2.02 -3.66 -3.88
CA GLY A 15 3.48 -3.76 -3.89
C GLY A 15 4.12 -3.11 -2.67
N VAL A 16 5.46 -3.12 -2.58
CA VAL A 16 6.19 -2.57 -1.43
C VAL A 16 5.85 -1.10 -1.15
N SER A 17 5.74 -0.25 -2.19
CA SER A 17 5.39 1.16 -2.00
C SER A 17 3.96 1.35 -1.51
N GLY A 18 3.00 0.62 -2.07
CA GLY A 18 1.58 0.71 -1.68
C GLY A 18 1.34 0.20 -0.26
N LEU A 19 1.85 -1.00 0.05
CA LEU A 19 1.77 -1.57 1.40
C LEU A 19 2.50 -0.72 2.45
N THR A 20 3.60 -0.06 2.07
CA THR A 20 4.25 0.88 2.99
C THR A 20 3.39 2.13 3.17
N ALA A 21 2.83 2.69 2.10
CA ALA A 21 1.97 3.86 2.19
C ALA A 21 0.75 3.59 3.09
N SER A 22 0.10 2.43 2.93
CA SER A 22 -1.08 2.06 3.71
C SER A 22 -0.80 1.93 5.21
N VAL A 23 0.37 1.42 5.60
CA VAL A 23 0.80 1.40 7.02
C VAL A 23 0.79 2.82 7.58
N PHE A 24 1.30 3.80 6.85
CA PHE A 24 1.40 5.17 7.35
C PHE A 24 0.04 5.86 7.39
N THR A 25 -0.78 5.75 6.35
CA THR A 25 -2.11 6.40 6.30
C THR A 25 -3.06 5.79 7.33
N ALA A 26 -3.11 4.46 7.44
CA ALA A 26 -3.94 3.79 8.44
C ALA A 26 -3.51 4.13 9.88
N ARG A 27 -2.18 4.22 10.14
CA ARG A 27 -1.65 4.68 11.43
C ARG A 27 -2.01 6.11 11.79
N ALA A 28 -2.20 6.96 10.79
CA ALA A 28 -2.68 8.33 10.99
C ALA A 28 -4.18 8.40 11.27
N GLY A 29 -4.90 7.26 11.20
CA GLY A 29 -6.34 7.17 11.44
C GLY A 29 -7.20 7.40 10.21
N LEU A 30 -6.62 7.42 9.01
CA LEU A 30 -7.34 7.51 7.75
C LEU A 30 -7.91 6.12 7.38
N THR A 31 -9.20 6.04 7.04
CA THR A 31 -9.76 4.79 6.49
C THR A 31 -9.06 4.49 5.16
N THR A 32 -8.28 3.42 5.14
CA THR A 32 -7.36 3.12 4.04
C THR A 32 -7.68 1.75 3.47
N VAL A 33 -7.88 1.67 2.16
CA VAL A 33 -8.02 0.39 1.44
C VAL A 33 -6.88 0.21 0.44
N VAL A 34 -6.33 -1.00 0.39
CA VAL A 34 -5.35 -1.41 -0.62
C VAL A 34 -6.03 -2.36 -1.59
N VAL A 35 -6.05 -2.01 -2.87
CA VAL A 35 -6.48 -2.92 -3.93
C VAL A 35 -5.25 -3.57 -4.56
N ASN A 36 -5.22 -4.90 -4.57
CA ASN A 36 -4.08 -5.68 -5.03
C ASN A 36 -4.50 -6.89 -5.88
N ASP A 37 -3.85 -7.08 -7.02
CA ASP A 37 -4.06 -8.22 -7.92
C ASP A 37 -3.09 -9.39 -7.64
N GLY A 38 -2.24 -9.26 -6.61
CA GLY A 38 -1.25 -10.26 -6.25
C GLY A 38 0.02 -10.26 -7.12
N GLU A 39 0.13 -9.39 -8.13
CA GLU A 39 1.16 -9.45 -9.16
C GLU A 39 2.41 -8.58 -8.88
N SER A 40 2.69 -8.32 -7.59
CA SER A 40 3.91 -7.62 -7.18
C SER A 40 5.16 -8.28 -7.79
N ILE A 41 5.94 -7.50 -8.54
CA ILE A 41 7.18 -7.99 -9.17
C ILE A 41 8.16 -8.59 -8.17
N LEU A 42 8.10 -8.16 -6.89
CA LEU A 42 8.96 -8.68 -5.84
C LEU A 42 8.69 -10.18 -5.59
N ARG A 43 7.41 -10.60 -5.62
CA ARG A 43 6.98 -12.01 -5.46
C ARG A 43 7.50 -12.94 -6.56
N ARG A 44 8.11 -12.41 -7.63
CA ARG A 44 8.74 -13.20 -8.71
C ARG A 44 10.25 -13.45 -8.50
N ASN A 45 10.86 -12.88 -7.46
CA ASN A 45 12.31 -12.98 -7.23
C ASN A 45 12.67 -14.08 -6.23
N ALA A 46 13.78 -14.77 -6.50
CA ALA A 46 14.27 -15.88 -5.68
C ALA A 46 14.48 -15.53 -4.19
N HIS A 47 15.08 -14.38 -3.92
CA HIS A 47 15.43 -13.96 -2.57
C HIS A 47 15.73 -12.45 -2.54
N LEU A 48 15.36 -11.76 -1.46
CA LEU A 48 15.63 -10.35 -1.25
C LEU A 48 16.83 -10.18 -0.30
N GLU A 49 17.98 -9.77 -0.82
CA GLU A 49 19.23 -9.75 -0.03
C GLU A 49 19.58 -8.39 0.58
N ASN A 50 19.06 -7.29 0.03
CA ASN A 50 19.56 -5.94 0.32
C ASN A 50 18.53 -5.04 1.04
N PHE A 51 17.53 -5.62 1.70
CA PHE A 51 16.60 -4.86 2.54
C PHE A 51 17.13 -4.77 3.99
N PRO A 52 17.43 -3.57 4.50
CA PRO A 52 17.96 -3.39 5.86
C PRO A 52 17.05 -4.02 6.92
N GLY A 53 17.66 -4.66 7.92
CA GLY A 53 16.94 -5.41 8.96
C GLY A 53 16.92 -6.93 8.72
N PHE A 54 17.20 -7.38 7.50
CA PHE A 54 17.35 -8.79 7.16
C PHE A 54 18.82 -9.13 6.85
N PRO A 55 19.64 -9.45 7.87
CA PRO A 55 21.09 -9.61 7.70
C PRO A 55 21.53 -10.76 6.79
N ALA A 56 20.65 -11.74 6.57
CA ALA A 56 20.85 -12.84 5.62
C ALA A 56 19.87 -12.76 4.43
N GLY A 57 19.23 -11.60 4.24
CA GLY A 57 18.08 -11.44 3.36
C GLY A 57 16.81 -12.13 3.88
N VAL A 58 15.79 -12.16 3.03
CA VAL A 58 14.48 -12.76 3.31
C VAL A 58 13.86 -13.32 2.03
N ASN A 59 13.02 -14.35 2.17
CA ASN A 59 12.18 -14.83 1.07
C ASN A 59 11.25 -13.69 0.60
N SER A 60 11.15 -13.49 -0.71
CA SER A 60 10.44 -12.34 -1.29
C SER A 60 8.91 -12.38 -1.08
N ASN A 61 8.31 -13.58 -1.03
CA ASN A 61 6.89 -13.76 -0.73
C ASN A 61 6.62 -13.48 0.75
N LEU A 62 7.40 -14.12 1.63
CA LEU A 62 7.33 -13.90 3.08
C LEU A 62 7.46 -12.42 3.43
N PHE A 63 8.40 -11.70 2.82
CA PHE A 63 8.54 -10.27 3.03
C PHE A 63 7.30 -9.48 2.65
N THR A 64 6.67 -9.81 1.51
CA THR A 64 5.46 -9.10 1.05
C THR A 64 4.27 -9.42 1.96
N GLU A 65 4.14 -10.66 2.44
CA GLU A 65 3.12 -11.08 3.41
C GLU A 65 3.30 -10.42 4.77
N MET A 66 4.54 -10.30 5.25
CA MET A 66 4.82 -9.57 6.47
C MET A 66 4.48 -8.08 6.35
N LEU A 67 4.71 -7.46 5.18
CA LEU A 67 4.30 -6.08 4.91
C LEU A 67 2.78 -5.94 4.87
N GLU A 68 2.08 -6.88 4.24
CA GLU A 68 0.62 -6.93 4.20
C GLU A 68 0.03 -7.12 5.61
N ALA A 69 0.56 -8.05 6.40
CA ALA A 69 0.15 -8.24 7.78
C ALA A 69 0.43 -6.98 8.65
N GLN A 70 1.53 -6.26 8.38
CA GLN A 70 1.79 -4.99 9.04
C GLN A 70 0.77 -3.92 8.61
N SER A 71 0.39 -3.85 7.34
CA SER A 71 -0.66 -2.98 6.82
C SER A 71 -2.00 -3.26 7.54
N THR A 72 -2.46 -4.51 7.54
CA THR A 72 -3.69 -4.93 8.23
C THR A 72 -3.64 -4.64 9.72
N ARG A 73 -2.52 -4.93 10.39
CA ARG A 73 -2.34 -4.66 11.84
C ARG A 73 -2.55 -3.19 12.19
N ASN A 74 -2.23 -2.28 11.26
CA ASN A 74 -2.39 -0.85 11.47
C ASN A 74 -3.78 -0.32 11.04
N GLY A 75 -4.68 -1.18 10.57
CA GLY A 75 -6.07 -0.84 10.27
C GLY A 75 -6.36 -0.55 8.80
N ALA A 76 -5.47 -0.94 7.88
CA ALA A 76 -5.78 -0.88 6.45
C ALA A 76 -6.61 -2.11 6.03
N ASP A 77 -7.61 -1.88 5.18
CA ASP A 77 -8.39 -2.92 4.52
C ASP A 77 -7.72 -3.36 3.22
N HIS A 78 -7.98 -4.59 2.80
CA HIS A 78 -7.35 -5.21 1.65
C HIS A 78 -8.41 -5.86 0.77
N LEU A 79 -8.45 -5.45 -0.50
CA LEU A 79 -9.32 -6.03 -1.52
C LEU A 79 -8.47 -6.67 -2.62
N THR A 80 -8.86 -7.89 -3.00
CA THR A 80 -8.20 -8.59 -4.12
C THR A 80 -8.90 -8.21 -5.41
N GLY A 81 -8.16 -7.70 -6.37
CA GLY A 81 -8.69 -7.36 -7.69
C GLY A 81 -7.83 -6.34 -8.42
N ARG A 82 -8.29 -5.95 -9.62
CA ARG A 82 -7.61 -4.96 -10.46
C ARG A 82 -8.45 -3.70 -10.56
N VAL A 83 -7.85 -2.56 -10.21
CA VAL A 83 -8.43 -1.25 -10.54
C VAL A 83 -8.29 -1.03 -12.05
N THR A 84 -9.42 -0.87 -12.74
CA THR A 84 -9.49 -0.72 -14.21
C THR A 84 -9.61 0.74 -14.63
N ALA A 85 -10.26 1.57 -13.81
CA ALA A 85 -10.41 3.00 -14.03
C ALA A 85 -10.48 3.75 -12.69
N VAL A 86 -9.99 4.99 -12.68
CA VAL A 86 -10.18 5.98 -11.63
C VAL A 86 -10.61 7.26 -12.31
N ARG A 87 -11.76 7.78 -11.90
CA ARG A 87 -12.37 9.00 -12.44
C ARG A 87 -12.68 9.99 -11.33
N PRO A 88 -12.85 11.29 -11.64
CA PRO A 88 -13.33 12.24 -10.66
C PRO A 88 -14.72 11.80 -10.17
N ALA A 89 -14.98 11.95 -8.87
CA ALA A 89 -16.35 11.86 -8.37
C ALA A 89 -17.14 13.04 -8.96
N GLU A 90 -18.30 12.76 -9.56
CA GLU A 90 -19.17 13.84 -10.04
C GLU A 90 -19.72 14.61 -8.83
N ALA A 91 -19.67 15.95 -8.90
CA ALA A 91 -20.42 16.76 -7.96
C ALA A 91 -21.90 16.67 -8.38
N ASP A 92 -22.67 15.84 -7.69
CA ASP A 92 -24.09 15.70 -7.94
C ASP A 92 -24.77 17.08 -7.83
N ALA A 93 -25.21 17.61 -8.96
CA ALA A 93 -25.76 18.97 -9.07
C ALA A 93 -27.10 19.15 -8.34
N ASP A 94 -27.70 18.04 -7.88
CA ASP A 94 -28.98 17.98 -7.17
C ASP A 94 -28.85 17.59 -5.69
N ASP A 95 -27.64 17.35 -5.18
CA ASP A 95 -27.43 17.11 -3.74
C ASP A 95 -27.41 18.44 -2.98
N GLU A 96 -28.60 18.90 -2.62
CA GLU A 96 -28.77 19.91 -1.58
C GLU A 96 -28.23 19.37 -0.24
N VAL A 97 -26.93 19.57 -0.02
CA VAL A 97 -26.26 19.72 1.29
C VAL A 97 -26.85 18.87 2.41
N ASP A 98 -26.59 17.55 2.34
CA ASP A 98 -26.43 16.69 3.52
C ASP A 98 -25.01 16.08 3.49
N GLY A 99 -24.02 16.98 3.53
CA GLY A 99 -22.60 16.86 3.93
C GLY A 99 -21.91 15.51 4.19
N ASP A 100 -22.03 14.48 3.36
CA ASP A 100 -21.34 13.19 3.60
C ASP A 100 -20.60 12.58 2.40
N ASP A 101 -20.65 13.20 1.21
CA ASP A 101 -19.91 12.71 0.03
C ASP A 101 -18.73 13.62 -0.32
N ASP A 102 -17.68 13.56 0.51
CA ASP A 102 -16.38 14.22 0.27
C ASP A 102 -15.51 13.44 -0.73
N ALA A 103 -16.05 12.44 -1.42
CA ALA A 103 -15.29 11.66 -2.40
C ALA A 103 -14.77 12.58 -3.51
N ARG A 104 -13.48 12.43 -3.84
CA ARG A 104 -12.86 13.09 -5.00
C ARG A 104 -12.71 12.14 -6.18
N PHE A 105 -12.64 10.84 -5.88
CA PHE A 105 -12.38 9.80 -6.85
C PHE A 105 -13.39 8.66 -6.71
N VAL A 106 -13.78 8.10 -7.86
CA VAL A 106 -14.46 6.81 -7.96
C VAL A 106 -13.54 5.88 -8.73
N ALA A 107 -13.29 4.69 -8.18
CA ALA A 107 -12.48 3.67 -8.80
C ALA A 107 -13.32 2.44 -9.14
N GLU A 108 -13.15 1.92 -10.35
CA GLU A 108 -13.76 0.67 -10.81
C GLU A 108 -12.81 -0.49 -10.52
N LEU A 109 -13.35 -1.53 -9.89
CA LEU A 109 -12.65 -2.75 -9.51
C LEU A 109 -13.24 -3.93 -10.28
N ASP A 110 -12.36 -4.65 -10.97
CA ASP A 110 -12.63 -5.99 -11.50
C ASP A 110 -12.16 -7.02 -10.48
N GLU A 111 -13.12 -7.71 -9.86
CA GLU A 111 -12.85 -8.74 -8.85
C GLU A 111 -12.28 -9.98 -9.54
N THR A 112 -11.12 -10.44 -9.10
CA THR A 112 -10.56 -11.70 -9.59
C THR A 112 -11.21 -12.85 -8.81
N GLU A 113 -12.47 -13.17 -9.08
CA GLU A 113 -13.01 -14.47 -8.67
C GLU A 113 -12.42 -15.60 -9.53
N ASP A 114 -12.27 -16.80 -8.95
CA ASP A 114 -11.97 -18.02 -9.70
C ASP A 114 -12.98 -18.15 -10.87
N GLU A 115 -12.48 -18.49 -12.06
CA GLU A 115 -13.18 -18.45 -13.37
C GLU A 115 -14.55 -19.19 -13.44
N GLU A 116 -15.00 -19.86 -12.37
CA GLU A 116 -16.23 -20.66 -12.32
C GLU A 116 -17.48 -19.91 -11.83
N THR A 117 -17.38 -18.68 -11.28
CA THR A 117 -18.55 -17.89 -10.82
C THR A 117 -18.50 -16.39 -11.13
N ALA A 118 -17.84 -15.97 -12.22
CA ALA A 118 -17.85 -14.57 -12.64
C ALA A 118 -19.27 -14.07 -13.00
N ASP A 119 -19.96 -13.47 -12.03
CA ASP A 119 -20.94 -12.44 -12.33
C ASP A 119 -20.15 -11.16 -12.65
N ASP A 120 -20.53 -10.49 -13.73
CA ASP A 120 -19.92 -9.29 -14.34
C ASP A 120 -20.13 -8.03 -13.45
N GLU A 121 -20.11 -8.19 -12.12
CA GLU A 121 -20.35 -7.11 -11.16
C GLU A 121 -19.04 -6.33 -10.94
N THR A 122 -18.92 -5.20 -11.64
CA THR A 122 -17.90 -4.18 -11.34
C THR A 122 -18.21 -3.54 -9.98
N THR A 123 -17.28 -3.69 -9.04
CA THR A 123 -17.35 -3.02 -7.73
C THR A 123 -16.82 -1.59 -7.87
N GLU A 124 -17.58 -0.59 -7.41
CA GLU A 124 -17.09 0.78 -7.31
C GLU A 124 -16.56 1.07 -5.89
N LEU A 125 -15.45 1.80 -5.80
CA LEU A 125 -14.91 2.32 -4.54
C LEU A 125 -14.86 3.86 -4.60
N ARG A 126 -15.23 4.53 -3.52
CA ARG A 126 -15.14 5.99 -3.40
C ARG A 126 -13.97 6.36 -2.49
N ALA A 127 -13.18 7.35 -2.89
CA ALA A 127 -12.05 7.80 -2.10
C ALA A 127 -11.84 9.32 -2.11
N ARG A 128 -11.35 9.87 -1.00
CA ARG A 128 -10.92 11.28 -0.91
C ARG A 128 -9.53 11.48 -1.51
N TYR A 129 -8.64 10.52 -1.31
CA TYR A 129 -7.27 10.52 -1.82
C TYR A 129 -6.94 9.21 -2.52
N VAL A 130 -6.10 9.26 -3.54
CA VAL A 130 -5.58 8.07 -4.24
C VAL A 130 -4.06 8.05 -4.19
N VAL A 131 -3.48 6.91 -3.81
CA VAL A 131 -2.05 6.62 -3.95
C VAL A 131 -1.86 5.59 -5.07
N ALA A 132 -1.39 6.06 -6.22
CA ALA A 132 -1.07 5.24 -7.38
C ALA A 132 0.29 4.54 -7.21
N ALA A 133 0.29 3.22 -6.97
CA ALA A 133 1.45 2.41 -6.64
C ALA A 133 1.58 1.11 -7.49
N SER A 134 0.90 1.07 -8.63
CA SER A 134 0.66 -0.03 -9.58
C SER A 134 1.84 -0.39 -10.51
N TRP A 135 3.07 -0.21 -10.03
CA TRP A 135 4.30 -0.46 -10.80
C TRP A 135 4.50 0.45 -12.02
N SER A 136 4.12 0.03 -13.23
CA SER A 136 4.29 0.84 -14.46
C SER A 136 3.04 0.92 -15.31
N ASP A 137 1.90 0.47 -14.79
CA ASP A 137 0.62 0.65 -15.45
C ASP A 137 0.01 1.98 -15.00
N VAL A 138 -0.28 2.85 -15.97
CA VAL A 138 -0.97 4.13 -15.72
C VAL A 138 -2.35 4.15 -16.38
N GLY A 139 -2.77 3.08 -17.07
CA GLY A 139 -3.95 3.10 -17.92
C GLY A 139 -5.25 3.38 -17.16
N TYR A 140 -5.35 2.89 -15.92
CA TYR A 140 -6.50 3.18 -15.07
C TYR A 140 -6.62 4.66 -14.65
N LEU A 141 -5.59 5.48 -14.88
CA LEU A 141 -5.62 6.92 -14.63
C LEU A 141 -5.95 7.74 -15.89
N ASP A 142 -6.19 7.11 -17.05
CA ASP A 142 -6.37 7.80 -18.34
C ASP A 142 -7.61 8.74 -18.34
N GLU A 143 -8.57 8.55 -17.42
CA GLU A 143 -9.73 9.44 -17.23
C GLU A 143 -9.44 10.65 -16.33
N LEU A 144 -8.28 10.68 -15.68
CA LEU A 144 -7.78 11.85 -14.98
C LEU A 144 -6.84 12.63 -15.91
N ASP A 145 -6.85 13.96 -15.81
CA ASP A 145 -5.91 14.83 -16.52
C ASP A 145 -4.53 14.84 -15.83
N VAL A 146 -4.00 13.64 -15.52
CA VAL A 146 -2.72 13.48 -14.83
C VAL A 146 -1.55 13.59 -15.81
N ASP A 147 -0.53 14.37 -15.44
CA ASP A 147 0.68 14.52 -16.24
C ASP A 147 1.48 13.21 -16.25
N VAL A 148 1.69 12.66 -17.45
CA VAL A 148 2.39 11.39 -17.67
C VAL A 148 3.51 11.59 -18.67
N ARG A 149 4.67 11.03 -18.35
CA ARG A 149 5.86 11.05 -19.20
C ARG A 149 6.13 9.70 -19.83
N ASP A 150 6.30 9.70 -21.16
CA ASP A 150 6.74 8.53 -21.91
C ASP A 150 8.26 8.32 -21.85
N ALA A 151 8.66 7.06 -21.65
CA ALA A 151 10.05 6.62 -21.62
C ALA A 151 10.22 5.29 -22.37
N GLY A 152 9.98 5.32 -23.68
CA GLY A 152 10.02 4.12 -24.53
C GLY A 152 8.76 3.29 -24.35
N SER A 153 8.87 2.07 -23.81
CA SER A 153 7.73 1.18 -23.58
C SER A 153 7.08 1.36 -22.20
N LYS A 154 7.48 2.37 -21.43
CA LYS A 154 7.01 2.63 -20.08
C LYS A 154 6.49 4.05 -19.97
N ARG A 155 5.43 4.21 -19.20
CA ARG A 155 4.84 5.48 -18.80
C ARG A 155 5.11 5.70 -17.31
N TYR A 156 5.37 6.94 -16.92
CA TYR A 156 5.56 7.36 -15.54
C TYR A 156 4.66 8.54 -15.22
N VAL A 157 4.11 8.58 -14.02
CA VAL A 157 3.36 9.74 -13.53
C VAL A 157 4.34 10.81 -13.07
N ASP A 158 4.17 12.04 -13.54
CA ASP A 158 4.98 13.17 -13.10
C ASP A 158 4.54 13.64 -11.71
N GLU A 159 5.52 13.85 -10.81
CA GLU A 159 5.28 14.29 -9.43
C GLU A 159 6.32 15.31 -8.94
N ASP A 160 5.99 16.02 -7.85
CA ASP A 160 6.72 17.18 -7.33
C ASP A 160 8.02 16.87 -6.56
N GLY A 161 8.39 15.60 -6.46
CA GLY A 161 9.50 15.08 -5.66
C GLY A 161 9.06 14.48 -4.31
N LEU A 162 7.85 14.81 -3.84
CA LEU A 162 7.22 14.31 -2.61
C LEU A 162 6.00 13.43 -2.90
N GLY A 163 5.73 13.13 -4.16
CA GLY A 163 4.64 12.25 -4.60
C GLY A 163 3.38 12.96 -5.06
N ARG A 164 3.27 14.30 -4.98
CA ARG A 164 2.06 15.01 -5.45
C ARG A 164 2.03 15.06 -6.97
N THR A 165 0.89 14.74 -7.56
CA THR A 165 0.66 14.93 -9.00
C THR A 165 0.06 16.32 -9.28
N ASN A 166 -0.21 16.63 -10.54
CA ASN A 166 -0.97 17.83 -10.94
C ASN A 166 -2.47 17.73 -10.62
N VAL A 167 -2.99 16.54 -10.29
CA VAL A 167 -4.38 16.31 -9.88
C VAL A 167 -4.46 16.33 -8.35
N ASP A 168 -5.26 17.27 -7.81
CA ASP A 168 -5.38 17.45 -6.36
C ASP A 168 -5.96 16.20 -5.67
N GLY A 169 -5.25 15.70 -4.66
CA GLY A 169 -5.59 14.47 -3.95
C GLY A 169 -5.13 13.16 -4.62
N LEU A 170 -4.51 13.23 -5.81
CA LEU A 170 -3.83 12.08 -6.43
C LEU A 170 -2.33 12.15 -6.18
N TYR A 171 -1.79 11.06 -5.64
CA TYR A 171 -0.38 10.88 -5.35
C TYR A 171 0.18 9.69 -6.11
N ALA A 172 1.46 9.72 -6.47
CA ALA A 172 2.14 8.63 -7.16
C ALA A 172 3.34 8.14 -6.35
N ALA A 173 3.47 6.81 -6.20
CA ALA A 173 4.49 6.19 -5.38
C ALA A 173 5.29 5.09 -6.11
N GLY A 174 6.47 4.81 -5.56
CA GLY A 174 7.36 3.74 -6.05
C GLY A 174 7.75 3.89 -7.52
N ARG A 175 7.57 2.80 -8.28
CA ARG A 175 8.07 2.70 -9.66
C ARG A 175 7.29 3.58 -10.66
N LEU A 176 6.03 3.89 -10.35
CA LEU A 176 5.15 4.68 -11.20
C LEU A 176 5.68 6.11 -11.33
N SER A 177 6.32 6.62 -10.28
CA SER A 177 7.02 7.92 -10.21
C SER A 177 8.51 7.84 -10.58
N GLU A 178 8.86 6.92 -11.47
CA GLU A 178 10.23 6.71 -11.97
C GLU A 178 11.32 6.42 -10.92
N ARG A 179 10.97 6.13 -9.66
CA ARG A 179 12.00 5.85 -8.65
C ARG A 179 12.83 4.60 -8.99
N TYR A 180 14.06 4.57 -8.47
CA TYR A 180 14.99 3.48 -8.70
C TYR A 180 14.38 2.14 -8.30
N HIS A 181 14.62 1.12 -9.13
CA HIS A 181 14.01 -0.19 -8.98
C HIS A 181 14.68 -1.02 -7.87
N GLN A 182 14.38 -0.67 -6.62
CA GLN A 182 14.88 -1.30 -5.41
C GLN A 182 13.77 -1.34 -4.35
N ALA A 183 13.57 -2.47 -3.67
CA ALA A 183 12.49 -2.63 -2.69
C ALA A 183 12.55 -1.57 -1.58
N ILE A 184 13.75 -1.29 -1.05
CA ILE A 184 13.95 -0.27 -0.01
C ILE A 184 13.67 1.15 -0.50
N VAL A 185 13.93 1.44 -1.79
CA VAL A 185 13.61 2.74 -2.38
C VAL A 185 12.09 2.87 -2.54
N SER A 186 11.41 1.82 -2.99
CA SER A 186 9.95 1.79 -3.05
C SER A 186 9.30 1.94 -1.67
N ALA A 187 9.84 1.28 -0.64
CA ALA A 187 9.36 1.44 0.73
C ALA A 187 9.54 2.88 1.22
N GLY A 188 10.74 3.44 1.08
CA GLY A 188 11.03 4.82 1.49
C GLY A 188 10.15 5.84 0.76
N HIS A 189 9.97 5.69 -0.55
CA HIS A 189 9.11 6.59 -1.32
C HIS A 189 7.62 6.41 -0.96
N GLY A 190 7.15 5.18 -0.73
CA GLY A 190 5.79 4.93 -0.24
C GLY A 190 5.50 5.61 1.10
N ALA A 191 6.46 5.56 2.03
CA ALA A 191 6.36 6.28 3.30
C ALA A 191 6.36 7.81 3.12
N GLU A 192 7.25 8.34 2.27
CA GLU A 192 7.34 9.78 1.97
C GLU A 192 6.04 10.32 1.36
N VAL A 193 5.47 9.58 0.40
CA VAL A 193 4.17 9.89 -0.24
C VAL A 193 3.04 9.87 0.79
N ALA A 194 2.98 8.85 1.65
CA ALA A 194 1.94 8.77 2.66
C ALA A 194 2.05 9.91 3.70
N ILE A 195 3.26 10.26 4.14
CA ILE A 195 3.47 11.41 5.05
C ILE A 195 3.06 12.71 4.37
N THR A 196 3.36 12.86 3.09
CA THR A 196 2.95 14.01 2.28
C THR A 196 1.42 14.11 2.23
N LEU A 197 0.73 13.01 1.95
CA LEU A 197 -0.74 12.94 1.98
C LEU A 197 -1.30 13.29 3.36
N ILE A 198 -0.75 12.72 4.44
CA ILE A 198 -1.19 13.00 5.81
C ILE A 198 -1.01 14.47 6.18
N HIS A 199 0.09 15.09 5.73
CA HIS A 199 0.32 16.51 5.91
C HIS A 199 -0.74 17.34 5.19
N ASP A 200 -1.09 16.96 3.95
CA ASP A 200 -2.07 17.67 3.13
C ASP A 200 -3.52 17.43 3.58
N SER A 201 -3.79 16.34 4.30
CA SER A 201 -5.08 16.08 4.94
C SER A 201 -5.26 16.81 6.27
N GLU A 202 -4.27 17.61 6.68
CA GLU A 202 -4.23 18.38 7.93
C GLU A 202 -4.39 17.53 9.21
N ILE A 203 -4.21 16.21 9.11
CA ILE A 203 -4.22 15.32 10.26
C ILE A 203 -2.93 15.53 11.07
N PRO A 204 -3.04 15.84 12.37
CA PRO A 204 -1.86 16.00 13.20
C PRO A 204 -1.28 14.61 13.52
N TYR A 205 -0.29 14.18 12.73
CA TYR A 205 0.47 12.95 12.94
C TYR A 205 1.96 13.23 12.77
N TYR A 206 2.77 12.94 13.78
CA TYR A 206 4.15 13.45 13.82
C TYR A 206 5.22 12.42 14.22
N HIS A 207 4.85 11.31 14.87
CA HIS A 207 5.81 10.35 15.40
C HIS A 207 5.49 8.91 15.00
N ASP A 208 6.52 8.17 14.63
CA ASP A 208 6.50 6.74 14.33
C ASP A 208 6.82 5.88 15.57
N TRP A 209 7.26 6.48 16.68
CA TRP A 209 7.62 5.78 17.91
C TRP A 209 6.59 5.92 19.04
N VAL A 210 6.55 4.89 19.89
CA VAL A 210 5.85 4.87 21.17
C VAL A 210 6.84 5.21 22.29
N ALA A 211 6.47 6.14 23.16
CA ALA A 211 7.31 6.62 24.24
C ALA A 211 7.07 5.86 25.56
N PRO A 212 8.05 5.76 26.46
CA PRO A 212 7.78 5.29 27.82
C PRO A 212 6.93 6.31 28.59
N ALA A 213 6.08 5.83 29.50
CA ALA A 213 5.29 6.64 30.40
C ALA A 213 6.15 7.70 31.10
N GLY A 214 5.71 8.96 31.07
CA GLY A 214 6.42 10.08 31.68
C GLY A 214 7.41 10.80 30.76
N TYR A 215 7.67 10.32 29.54
CA TYR A 215 8.70 10.91 28.66
C TYR A 215 8.43 12.39 28.32
N PHE A 216 7.20 12.71 27.94
CA PHE A 216 6.65 14.04 27.75
C PHE A 216 5.93 14.51 29.02
N SER A 217 5.05 13.68 29.57
CA SER A 217 4.12 14.08 30.63
C SER A 217 4.81 14.49 31.93
N ASP A 218 5.83 13.77 32.40
CA ASP A 218 6.60 14.14 33.62
C ASP A 218 7.46 15.39 33.42
N ARG A 219 7.68 15.81 32.16
CA ARG A 219 8.37 17.06 31.80
C ARG A 219 7.41 18.22 31.57
N GLY A 220 6.13 18.05 31.90
CA GLY A 220 5.09 19.06 31.71
C GLY A 220 4.83 19.39 30.24
N ARG A 221 5.04 18.43 29.34
CA ARG A 221 4.74 18.57 27.90
C ARG A 221 3.55 17.70 27.53
N GLU A 222 2.72 18.18 26.62
CA GLU A 222 1.68 17.37 26.01
C GLU A 222 2.31 16.26 25.16
N VAL A 223 1.68 15.08 25.17
CA VAL A 223 2.06 13.97 24.28
C VAL A 223 1.72 14.41 22.85
N PRO A 224 2.68 14.40 21.91
CA PRO A 224 2.42 14.84 20.56
C PRO A 224 1.33 13.99 19.88
N PRO A 225 0.53 14.58 18.99
CA PRO A 225 -0.44 13.83 18.19
C PRO A 225 0.19 12.66 17.43
N GLY A 226 -0.50 11.52 17.43
CA GLY A 226 0.00 10.25 16.88
C GLY A 226 1.02 9.51 17.76
N CYS A 227 1.43 10.07 18.89
CA CYS A 227 2.32 9.42 19.86
C CYS A 227 1.53 8.86 21.04
N GLU A 228 2.03 7.76 21.62
CA GLU A 228 1.49 7.13 22.82
C GLU A 228 2.61 7.02 23.86
N GLU A 229 2.27 7.21 25.14
CA GLU A 229 3.12 6.89 26.27
C GLU A 229 2.67 5.58 26.94
N ILE A 230 3.54 4.57 26.96
CA ILE A 230 3.21 3.24 27.48
C ILE A 230 3.97 2.90 28.77
N SER A 231 3.31 2.14 29.63
CA SER A 231 3.94 1.61 30.85
C SER A 231 5.08 0.61 30.54
N GLU A 232 5.97 0.39 31.50
CA GLU A 232 6.98 -0.69 31.44
C GLU A 232 6.35 -2.06 31.17
N SER A 233 5.20 -2.34 31.80
CA SER A 233 4.45 -3.58 31.59
C SER A 233 3.95 -3.72 30.16
N GLU A 234 3.36 -2.66 29.61
CA GLU A 234 2.87 -2.64 28.23
C GLU A 234 4.01 -2.79 27.22
N ARG A 235 5.15 -2.12 27.44
CA ARG A 235 6.33 -2.29 26.60
C ARG A 235 6.78 -3.75 26.55
N ARG A 236 6.79 -4.46 27.69
CA ARG A 236 7.17 -5.89 27.74
C ARG A 236 6.17 -6.79 27.03
N VAL A 237 4.87 -6.48 27.10
CA VAL A 237 3.84 -7.21 26.36
C VAL A 237 4.07 -7.06 24.86
N ARG A 238 4.24 -5.83 24.36
CA ARG A 238 4.54 -5.57 22.94
C ARG A 238 5.86 -6.19 22.48
N GLU A 239 6.88 -6.20 23.34
CA GLU A 239 8.16 -6.87 23.07
C GLU A 239 7.96 -8.39 22.88
N GLN A 240 7.25 -9.05 23.81
CA GLN A 240 6.96 -10.49 23.71
C GLN A 240 6.16 -10.82 22.46
N GLU A 241 5.14 -10.01 22.14
CA GLU A 241 4.35 -10.17 20.93
C GLU A 241 5.21 -10.05 19.66
N SER A 242 6.06 -9.02 19.58
CA SER A 242 6.94 -8.82 18.43
C SER A 242 7.94 -9.97 18.25
N MET A 243 8.48 -10.51 19.35
CA MET A 243 9.38 -11.67 19.30
C MET A 243 8.64 -12.93 18.84
N ALA A 244 7.42 -13.15 19.35
CA ALA A 244 6.60 -14.30 18.96
C ALA A 244 6.23 -14.26 17.48
N ALA A 245 5.78 -13.11 16.97
CA ALA A 245 5.44 -12.94 15.56
C ALA A 245 6.65 -13.21 14.65
N MET A 246 7.83 -12.67 15.00
CA MET A 246 9.05 -12.94 14.22
C MET A 246 9.49 -14.41 14.32
N GLN A 247 9.27 -15.08 15.44
CA GLN A 247 9.55 -16.51 15.54
C GLN A 247 8.61 -17.33 14.67
N GLU A 248 7.34 -16.96 14.60
CA GLU A 248 6.31 -17.62 13.80
C GLU A 248 6.59 -17.50 12.29
N TYR A 249 6.80 -16.29 11.77
CA TYR A 249 7.08 -16.07 10.35
C TYR A 249 8.34 -16.78 9.83
N PHE A 250 9.30 -17.04 10.72
CA PHE A 250 10.59 -17.64 10.38
C PHE A 250 10.75 -19.06 10.93
N ALA A 251 9.70 -19.66 11.50
CA ALA A 251 9.74 -20.99 12.08
C ALA A 251 9.98 -22.07 11.01
N GLU A 252 9.35 -21.91 9.85
CA GLU A 252 9.37 -22.85 8.74
C GLU A 252 9.65 -22.13 7.42
N PRO A 253 10.20 -22.83 6.39
CA PRO A 253 10.29 -22.27 5.04
C PRO A 253 8.91 -21.86 4.51
N HIS A 254 8.89 -20.82 3.68
CA HIS A 254 7.66 -20.41 3.01
C HIS A 254 7.05 -21.59 2.22
N PRO A 255 5.74 -21.88 2.37
CA PRO A 255 5.13 -23.08 1.81
C PRO A 255 5.03 -23.04 0.29
N ASP A 256 4.78 -21.86 -0.29
CA ASP A 256 4.68 -21.74 -1.74
C ASP A 256 6.05 -21.81 -2.41
N ARG A 257 6.10 -22.56 -3.50
CA ARG A 257 7.23 -22.54 -4.42
C ARG A 257 7.39 -21.14 -4.98
N GLN A 258 8.64 -20.67 -5.03
CA GLN A 258 8.93 -19.38 -5.64
C GLN A 258 8.54 -19.39 -7.12
N ARG A 259 7.54 -18.58 -7.47
CA ARG A 259 7.12 -18.38 -8.86
C ARG A 259 8.21 -17.60 -9.60
N THR A 260 8.61 -18.08 -10.76
CA THR A 260 9.56 -17.40 -11.66
C THR A 260 8.81 -16.62 -12.74
N HIS A 261 9.52 -15.86 -13.58
CA HIS A 261 8.90 -15.12 -14.68
C HIS A 261 8.08 -16.07 -15.59
N PRO A 262 6.85 -15.71 -16.03
CA PRO A 262 6.00 -16.60 -16.83
C PRO A 262 6.66 -17.14 -18.11
N SER A 263 7.59 -16.38 -18.70
CA SER A 263 8.37 -16.83 -19.86
C SER A 263 9.37 -17.95 -19.57
N LEU A 264 9.55 -18.35 -18.31
CA LEU A 264 10.49 -19.40 -17.86
C LEU A 264 9.78 -20.68 -17.40
N VAL A 265 8.44 -20.74 -17.48
CA VAL A 265 7.62 -21.87 -16.99
C VAL A 265 7.77 -23.11 -17.89
N GLY A 266 8.26 -22.97 -19.11
CA GLY A 266 8.64 -24.07 -20.00
C GLY A 266 10.15 -24.21 -20.16
N ASP A 267 10.88 -24.38 -19.05
CA ASP A 267 12.34 -24.43 -19.09
C ASP A 267 12.87 -25.70 -19.78
N GLU A 268 13.10 -25.63 -21.10
CA GLU A 268 13.81 -26.65 -21.88
C GLU A 268 15.22 -26.94 -21.33
N LEU A 269 15.76 -26.11 -20.43
CA LEU A 269 17.08 -26.27 -19.80
C LEU A 269 17.03 -27.01 -18.45
N GLY A 270 15.84 -27.44 -17.98
CA GLY A 270 15.68 -28.31 -16.81
C GLY A 270 16.18 -27.72 -15.48
N ARG A 271 16.09 -26.40 -15.29
CA ARG A 271 16.55 -25.70 -14.07
C ARG A 271 15.48 -25.63 -12.99
N LEU A 272 14.23 -25.97 -13.34
CA LEU A 272 13.16 -26.19 -12.38
C LEU A 272 13.15 -27.68 -12.03
N PRO A 273 13.23 -28.08 -10.74
CA PRO A 273 12.99 -29.46 -10.37
C PRO A 273 11.61 -29.90 -10.86
N ASP A 274 11.52 -31.10 -11.42
CA ASP A 274 10.27 -31.75 -11.82
C ASP A 274 9.35 -31.82 -10.60
N ASP A 275 8.06 -31.54 -10.79
CA ASP A 275 7.08 -31.49 -9.70
C ASP A 275 7.02 -32.85 -8.97
N GLU A 276 7.38 -32.86 -7.66
CA GLU A 276 7.07 -33.92 -6.70
C GLU A 276 5.92 -33.49 -5.78
#